data_AF-A0A6I6L5B9-F1
#
_entry.id   AF-A0A6I6L5B9-F1
#
_cell.length_a   1.000
_cell.length_b   1.000
_cell.length_c   1.000
_cell.angle_alpha   90.00
_cell.angle_beta   90.00
_cell.angle_gamma   90.00
#
_symmetry.space_group_name_H-M   'P 1'
#
loop_
_entity.id
_entity.type
_entity.pdbx_description
1 polymer ?
#
loop_
_entity_poly.entity_id
_entity_poly.type
_entity_poly.pdbx_seq_one_letter_code
_entity_poly.pdbx_strand_id
1 'polypeptide(L)'
;MHEGRSDGLERTDTPVNDQHSSFTSPDKIEVTHFAPAAELAPYVTQIYFFRCDEPAIRDRQPAALGHLIFLLSGRGTLKFQNGDIVEVADATVFGPGLAAAEFDFEGPLYDLGFALSPLGFVALTGKAANLYADRAVPASELFGPKVDQLAEEFSTGHRQGTMRVAEMVEKATALLLSLVRPVPPSHMHMVHTVINWLSSDLEPNVEKLYPMLDMSRSTAARLITRYFGSAPKPLMRKYRALRAASMLIDPNCTNTLRAQIESLFYDQPHMIREIRQFAGRTPGTLDGDDTKILRIWLSKDNYRDIETFPG
;
A
#
# COMPACT_ATOMS: atom_id res chain seq x y z
N MET A 1 -30.67 -39.96 -51.86
CA MET A 1 -30.23 -40.51 -50.57
C MET A 1 -28.97 -39.76 -50.16
N HIS A 2 -29.01 -39.16 -48.96
CA HIS A 2 -27.93 -38.67 -48.08
C HIS A 2 -26.65 -38.07 -48.69
N GLU A 3 -26.44 -36.77 -48.53
CA GLU A 3 -25.66 -36.09 -47.45
C GLU A 3 -24.20 -35.86 -47.90
N GLY A 4 -23.54 -34.73 -47.66
CA GLY A 4 -23.84 -33.62 -46.75
C GLY A 4 -23.18 -32.31 -47.19
N ARG A 5 -23.67 -31.24 -46.57
CA ARG A 5 -23.22 -29.85 -46.67
C ARG A 5 -21.79 -29.70 -46.16
N SER A 6 -20.98 -28.91 -46.87
CA SER A 6 -19.84 -28.20 -46.29
C SER A 6 -19.93 -26.72 -46.67
N ASP A 7 -20.68 -25.96 -45.87
CA ASP A 7 -20.60 -24.50 -45.87
C ASP A 7 -19.24 -24.12 -45.29
N GLY A 8 -18.36 -23.59 -46.14
CA GLY A 8 -17.16 -22.89 -45.71
C GLY A 8 -17.56 -21.52 -45.15
N LEU A 9 -17.80 -21.44 -43.85
CA LEU A 9 -17.69 -20.16 -43.15
C LEU A 9 -16.19 -19.86 -42.97
N GLU A 10 -15.69 -18.94 -43.79
CA GLU A 10 -14.47 -18.19 -43.47
C GLU A 10 -14.66 -17.55 -42.10
N ARG A 11 -13.96 -18.10 -41.09
CA ARG A 11 -13.75 -17.41 -39.83
C ARG A 11 -12.83 -16.23 -40.12
N THR A 12 -13.42 -15.05 -40.26
CA THR A 12 -12.70 -13.80 -40.11
C THR A 12 -12.26 -13.71 -38.65
N ASP A 13 -11.06 -14.23 -38.37
CA ASP A 13 -10.29 -13.92 -37.16
C ASP A 13 -10.02 -12.41 -37.18
N THR A 14 -11.00 -11.67 -36.67
CA THR A 14 -10.85 -10.27 -36.34
C THR A 14 -9.93 -10.26 -35.13
N PRO A 15 -8.73 -9.67 -35.19
CA PRO A 15 -7.87 -9.60 -34.02
C PRO A 15 -8.65 -8.85 -32.95
N VAL A 16 -8.94 -9.53 -31.84
CA VAL A 16 -9.43 -8.89 -30.62
C VAL A 16 -8.35 -7.89 -30.24
N ASN A 17 -8.65 -6.64 -30.51
CA ASN A 17 -7.76 -5.52 -30.26
C ASN A 17 -7.56 -5.43 -28.74
N ASP A 18 -6.37 -5.82 -28.28
CA ASP A 18 -5.94 -5.87 -26.88
C ASP A 18 -5.71 -4.45 -26.31
N GLN A 19 -6.61 -3.52 -26.63
CA GLN A 19 -6.55 -2.09 -26.28
C GLN A 19 -6.93 -1.79 -24.81
N HIS A 20 -6.97 -2.81 -23.96
CA HIS A 20 -7.24 -2.67 -22.53
C HIS A 20 -6.00 -2.87 -21.63
N SER A 21 -4.80 -2.96 -22.19
CA SER A 21 -3.60 -3.40 -21.46
C SER A 21 -2.69 -2.29 -20.88
N SER A 22 -2.97 -1.00 -21.07
CA SER A 22 -2.03 0.04 -20.61
C SER A 22 -2.31 0.49 -19.18
N PHE A 23 -1.29 0.44 -18.31
CA PHE A 23 -1.31 1.13 -17.04
C PHE A 23 -1.42 2.65 -17.23
N THR A 24 -1.99 3.34 -16.25
CA THR A 24 -2.12 4.79 -16.26
C THR A 24 -0.75 5.44 -16.21
N SER A 25 -0.50 6.39 -17.12
CA SER A 25 0.76 7.11 -17.14
C SER A 25 0.91 7.94 -15.84
N PRO A 26 2.05 7.86 -15.15
CA PRO A 26 2.29 8.61 -13.91
C PRO A 26 2.20 10.13 -14.06
N ASP A 27 2.42 10.67 -15.26
CA ASP A 27 2.28 12.11 -15.52
C ASP A 27 0.81 12.58 -15.41
N LYS A 28 -0.15 11.65 -15.29
CA LYS A 28 -1.58 11.89 -15.04
C LYS A 28 -1.99 11.74 -13.57
N ILE A 29 -1.05 11.37 -12.72
CA ILE A 29 -1.28 11.12 -11.30
C ILE A 29 -0.65 12.25 -10.51
N GLU A 30 -1.45 12.89 -9.67
CA GLU A 30 -0.99 13.89 -8.72
C GLU A 30 -1.26 13.42 -7.31
N VAL A 31 -0.27 13.56 -6.44
CA VAL A 31 -0.38 13.21 -5.02
C VAL A 31 0.04 14.42 -4.20
N THR A 32 -0.90 14.97 -3.43
CA THR A 32 -0.63 16.05 -2.47
C THR A 32 -0.50 15.45 -1.08
N HIS A 33 0.62 15.68 -0.41
CA HIS A 33 0.86 15.17 0.94
C HIS A 33 0.54 16.21 2.02
N PHE A 34 0.02 15.72 3.14
CA PHE A 34 -0.26 16.50 4.34
C PHE A 34 0.49 15.88 5.51
N ALA A 35 1.08 16.73 6.35
CA ALA A 35 1.70 16.26 7.59
C ALA A 35 0.59 15.94 8.61
N PRO A 36 0.63 14.77 9.27
CA PRO A 36 -0.25 14.51 10.40
C PRO A 36 0.05 15.49 11.53
N ALA A 37 -0.98 15.93 12.25
CA ALA A 37 -0.80 16.67 13.50
C ALA A 37 0.04 15.84 14.50
N ALA A 38 0.75 16.51 15.41
CA ALA A 38 1.69 15.86 16.33
C ALA A 38 1.03 14.73 17.16
N GLU A 39 -0.22 14.91 17.54
CA GLU A 39 -1.03 13.95 18.29
C GLU A 39 -1.43 12.72 17.46
N LEU A 40 -1.55 12.87 16.14
CA LEU A 40 -1.94 11.80 15.21
C LEU A 40 -0.72 11.06 14.63
N ALA A 41 0.44 11.72 14.55
CA ALA A 41 1.67 11.20 13.95
C ALA A 41 2.11 9.79 14.43
N PRO A 42 1.90 9.37 15.70
CA PRO A 42 2.21 8.00 16.11
C PRO A 42 1.33 6.93 15.44
N TYR A 43 0.15 7.31 14.96
CA TYR A 43 -0.88 6.39 14.43
C TYR A 43 -1.04 6.51 12.92
N VAL A 44 -0.79 7.68 12.35
CA VAL A 44 -0.87 7.92 10.91
C VAL A 44 0.48 8.45 10.43
N THR A 45 1.12 7.71 9.53
CA THR A 45 2.47 8.02 9.03
C THR A 45 2.42 9.06 7.92
N GLN A 46 1.31 9.09 7.19
CA GLN A 46 1.11 9.92 6.03
C GLN A 46 -0.37 10.17 5.77
N ILE A 47 -0.66 11.38 5.32
CA ILE A 47 -1.96 11.76 4.78
C ILE A 47 -1.71 12.24 3.36
N TYR A 48 -2.51 11.78 2.40
CA TYR A 48 -2.35 12.16 1.00
C TYR A 48 -3.69 12.33 0.30
N PHE A 49 -3.73 13.21 -0.67
CA PHE A 49 -4.83 13.35 -1.61
C PHE A 49 -4.35 12.92 -2.99
N PHE A 50 -4.91 11.83 -3.50
CA PHE A 50 -4.62 11.26 -4.81
C PHE A 50 -5.61 11.84 -5.83
N ARG A 51 -5.09 12.24 -6.99
CA ARG A 51 -5.88 12.82 -8.08
C ARG A 51 -5.47 12.26 -9.42
N CYS A 52 -6.44 11.73 -10.16
CA CYS A 52 -6.28 11.34 -11.56
C CYS A 52 -7.58 11.61 -12.34
N ASP A 53 -7.50 12.45 -13.36
CA ASP A 53 -8.66 12.89 -14.14
C ASP A 53 -9.01 11.93 -15.31
N GLU A 54 -8.23 10.86 -15.48
CA GLU A 54 -8.42 9.90 -16.57
C GLU A 54 -9.71 9.08 -16.39
N PRO A 55 -10.43 8.73 -17.47
CA PRO A 55 -11.69 7.98 -17.37
C PRO A 55 -11.49 6.51 -16.97
N ALA A 56 -10.31 5.96 -17.19
CA ALA A 56 -9.92 4.62 -16.78
C ALA A 56 -8.54 4.68 -16.13
N ILE A 57 -8.47 4.21 -14.88
CA ILE A 57 -7.25 4.19 -14.09
C ILE A 57 -6.89 2.75 -13.76
N ARG A 58 -5.73 2.30 -14.20
CA ARG A 58 -5.21 0.97 -13.92
C ARG A 58 -3.76 1.07 -13.52
N ASP A 59 -3.41 0.58 -12.35
CA ASP A 59 -2.01 0.52 -11.95
C ASP A 59 -1.78 -0.51 -10.82
N ARG A 60 -0.52 -0.70 -10.42
CA ARG A 60 -0.12 -1.63 -9.34
C ARG A 60 0.42 -0.85 -8.15
N GLN A 61 -0.28 -0.95 -7.02
CA GLN A 61 0.19 -0.41 -5.76
C GLN A 61 1.16 -1.39 -5.09
N PRO A 62 2.39 -0.97 -4.74
CA PRO A 62 3.31 -1.78 -3.95
C PRO A 62 2.74 -2.18 -2.58
N ALA A 63 3.31 -3.22 -1.99
CA ALA A 63 3.00 -3.66 -0.64
C ALA A 63 3.25 -2.52 0.37
N ALA A 64 2.18 -1.94 0.91
CA ALA A 64 2.24 -0.75 1.76
C ALA A 64 1.85 -1.07 3.22
N LEU A 65 1.78 -0.04 4.05
CA LEU A 65 1.12 -0.11 5.36
C LEU A 65 -0.40 -0.33 5.18
N GLY A 66 -1.16 -0.38 6.27
CA GLY A 66 -2.62 -0.30 6.15
C GLY A 66 -3.04 1.12 5.77
N HIS A 67 -4.13 1.28 5.04
CA HIS A 67 -4.66 2.59 4.65
C HIS A 67 -6.13 2.70 5.03
N LEU A 68 -6.55 3.84 5.58
CA LEU A 68 -7.94 4.28 5.52
C LEU A 68 -8.07 5.24 4.34
N ILE A 69 -9.00 4.97 3.42
CA ILE A 69 -9.21 5.78 2.21
C ILE A 69 -10.65 6.26 2.18
N PHE A 70 -10.84 7.54 1.89
CA PHE A 70 -12.12 8.14 1.53
C PHE A 70 -12.13 8.43 0.03
N LEU A 71 -12.92 7.68 -0.72
CA LEU A 71 -13.15 7.85 -2.14
C LEU A 71 -14.13 9.02 -2.37
N LEU A 72 -13.65 10.07 -3.03
CA LEU A 72 -14.45 11.27 -3.31
C LEU A 72 -15.07 11.23 -4.71
N SER A 73 -14.42 10.53 -5.64
CA SER A 73 -14.88 10.30 -7.01
C SER A 73 -14.29 9.01 -7.57
N GLY A 74 -15.01 8.41 -8.52
CA GLY A 74 -14.65 7.17 -9.18
C GLY A 74 -15.30 5.96 -8.54
N ARG A 75 -15.11 4.80 -9.18
CA ARG A 75 -15.54 3.49 -8.67
C ARG A 75 -14.59 2.44 -9.23
N GLY A 76 -14.22 1.46 -8.43
CA GLY A 76 -13.25 0.49 -8.90
C GLY A 76 -13.08 -0.69 -7.98
N THR A 77 -12.10 -1.51 -8.33
CA THR A 77 -11.76 -2.70 -7.59
C THR A 77 -10.28 -2.76 -7.29
N LEU A 78 -9.96 -3.43 -6.19
CA LEU A 78 -8.63 -3.91 -5.88
C LEU A 78 -8.59 -5.41 -6.05
N LYS A 79 -7.49 -5.90 -6.64
CA LYS A 79 -7.19 -7.31 -6.77
C LYS A 79 -5.89 -7.63 -6.05
N PHE A 80 -5.99 -8.50 -5.05
CA PHE A 80 -4.86 -8.96 -4.25
C PHE A 80 -4.18 -10.17 -4.87
N GLN A 81 -2.96 -10.50 -4.41
CA GLN A 81 -2.18 -11.61 -4.96
C GLN A 81 -2.86 -12.98 -4.75
N ASN A 82 -3.68 -13.13 -3.71
CA ASN A 82 -4.46 -14.35 -3.47
C ASN A 82 -5.63 -14.52 -4.45
N GLY A 83 -5.90 -13.53 -5.32
CA GLY A 83 -6.99 -13.52 -6.29
C GLY A 83 -8.27 -12.87 -5.79
N ASP A 84 -8.34 -12.46 -4.52
CA ASP A 84 -9.49 -11.74 -3.98
C ASP A 84 -9.64 -10.39 -4.69
N ILE A 85 -10.88 -10.09 -5.09
CA ILE A 85 -11.26 -8.81 -5.69
C ILE A 85 -12.24 -8.13 -4.75
N VAL A 86 -11.97 -6.87 -4.42
CA VAL A 86 -12.80 -6.07 -3.51
C VAL A 86 -13.17 -4.76 -4.18
N GLU A 87 -14.46 -4.42 -4.14
CA GLU A 87 -14.92 -3.11 -4.57
C GLU A 87 -14.49 -2.03 -3.58
N VAL A 88 -14.01 -0.90 -4.10
CA VAL A 88 -13.67 0.27 -3.31
C VAL A 88 -14.80 1.28 -3.44
N ALA A 89 -15.44 1.58 -2.32
CA ALA A 89 -16.56 2.51 -2.23
C ALA A 89 -16.46 3.34 -0.95
N ASP A 90 -16.97 4.57 -1.02
CA ASP A 90 -17.09 5.51 0.09
C ASP A 90 -15.82 5.57 0.96
N ALA A 91 -15.86 5.02 2.18
CA ALA A 91 -14.66 4.79 2.98
C ALA A 91 -14.29 3.31 3.04
N THR A 92 -13.05 2.99 2.69
CA THR A 92 -12.52 1.62 2.70
C THR A 92 -11.22 1.56 3.48
N VAL A 93 -10.99 0.45 4.18
CA VAL A 93 -9.73 0.17 4.87
C VAL A 93 -9.00 -0.95 4.14
N PHE A 94 -7.78 -0.67 3.71
CA PHE A 94 -6.83 -1.67 3.25
C PHE A 94 -5.97 -2.09 4.44
N GLY A 95 -5.92 -3.38 4.73
CA GLY A 95 -4.94 -3.87 5.70
C GLY A 95 -3.52 -3.86 5.13
N PRO A 96 -2.53 -4.20 5.97
CA PRO A 96 -1.13 -4.17 5.54
C PRO A 96 -0.89 -5.11 4.37
N GLY A 97 -0.30 -4.60 3.29
CA GLY A 97 0.04 -5.40 2.12
C GLY A 97 1.27 -6.26 2.35
N LEU A 98 1.21 -7.55 2.01
CA LEU A 98 2.33 -8.48 1.93
C LEU A 98 2.64 -8.86 0.46
N ALA A 99 1.95 -8.23 -0.48
CA ALA A 99 2.25 -8.23 -1.91
C ALA A 99 1.72 -6.94 -2.56
N ALA A 100 2.11 -6.69 -3.80
CA ALA A 100 1.49 -5.65 -4.60
C ALA A 100 0.03 -6.01 -4.95
N ALA A 101 -0.82 -4.98 -4.99
CA ALA A 101 -2.21 -5.10 -5.40
C ALA A 101 -2.44 -4.37 -6.74
N GLU A 102 -3.30 -4.93 -7.59
CA GLU A 102 -3.75 -4.29 -8.83
C GLU A 102 -5.00 -3.46 -8.54
N PHE A 103 -5.07 -2.23 -9.04
CA PHE A 103 -6.29 -1.44 -9.02
C PHE A 103 -6.81 -1.21 -10.44
N ASP A 104 -8.14 -1.26 -10.58
CA ASP A 104 -8.87 -0.94 -11.81
C ASP A 104 -10.07 -0.07 -11.45
N PHE A 105 -10.04 1.19 -11.87
CA PHE A 105 -11.01 2.23 -11.53
C PHE A 105 -11.57 2.89 -12.79
N GLU A 106 -12.88 3.13 -12.76
CA GLU A 106 -13.53 4.10 -13.61
C GLU A 106 -13.44 5.48 -12.95
N GLY A 107 -12.89 6.45 -13.69
CA GLY A 107 -12.56 7.77 -13.18
C GLY A 107 -13.60 8.87 -13.47
N PRO A 108 -13.28 10.12 -13.09
CA PRO A 108 -12.02 10.53 -12.45
C PRO A 108 -11.89 9.97 -11.03
N LEU A 109 -10.66 9.59 -10.64
CA LEU A 109 -10.33 9.02 -9.33
C LEU A 109 -9.74 10.08 -8.42
N TYR A 110 -10.50 10.42 -7.37
CA TYR A 110 -10.06 11.31 -6.30
C TYR A 110 -10.24 10.61 -4.96
N ASP A 111 -9.18 10.49 -4.19
CA ASP A 111 -9.26 9.89 -2.85
C ASP A 111 -8.36 10.60 -1.83
N LEU A 112 -8.81 10.58 -0.57
CA LEU A 112 -8.05 11.04 0.58
C LEU A 112 -7.65 9.83 1.41
N GLY A 113 -6.35 9.55 1.47
CA GLY A 113 -5.79 8.41 2.17
C GLY A 113 -5.02 8.77 3.44
N PHE A 114 -5.10 7.87 4.43
CA PHE A 114 -4.40 7.92 5.70
C PHE A 114 -3.63 6.61 5.87
N ALA A 115 -2.31 6.64 5.72
CA ALA A 115 -1.45 5.49 5.95
C ALA A 115 -1.31 5.25 7.46
N LEU A 116 -1.78 4.10 7.92
CA LEU A 116 -1.82 3.72 9.33
C LEU A 116 -0.50 3.05 9.72
N SER A 117 0.18 3.58 10.74
CA SER A 117 1.36 2.91 11.30
C SER A 117 0.96 1.55 11.88
N PRO A 118 1.88 0.60 12.08
CA PRO A 118 1.57 -0.66 12.75
C PRO A 118 0.89 -0.46 14.12
N LEU A 119 1.33 0.57 14.86
CA LEU A 119 0.69 1.00 16.10
C LEU A 119 -0.72 1.55 15.84
N GLY A 120 -0.85 2.45 14.86
CA GLY A 120 -2.08 3.09 14.46
C GLY A 120 -3.18 2.13 14.04
N PHE A 121 -2.86 1.15 13.20
CA PHE A 121 -3.83 0.15 12.77
C PHE A 121 -4.50 -0.50 13.98
N VAL A 122 -3.71 -0.97 14.97
CA VAL A 122 -4.26 -1.64 16.15
C VAL A 122 -4.93 -0.65 17.11
N ALA A 123 -4.34 0.52 17.36
CA ALA A 123 -4.90 1.51 18.29
C ALA A 123 -6.23 2.09 17.81
N LEU A 124 -6.33 2.40 16.51
CA LEU A 124 -7.48 3.05 15.90
C LEU A 124 -8.61 2.07 15.56
N THR A 125 -8.30 0.85 15.12
CA THR A 125 -9.33 -0.17 14.77
C THR A 125 -9.67 -1.10 15.93
N GLY A 126 -8.74 -1.28 16.89
CA GLY A 126 -8.86 -2.27 17.95
C GLY A 126 -8.67 -3.71 17.46
N LYS A 127 -8.33 -3.92 16.19
CA LYS A 127 -8.18 -5.23 15.55
C LYS A 127 -6.71 -5.60 15.37
N ALA A 128 -6.48 -6.90 15.16
CA ALA A 128 -5.17 -7.43 14.81
C ALA A 128 -4.96 -7.28 13.29
N ALA A 129 -3.87 -6.64 12.88
CA ALA A 129 -3.58 -6.31 11.49
C ALA A 129 -3.44 -7.55 10.60
N ASN A 130 -2.95 -8.67 11.13
CA ASN A 130 -2.81 -9.92 10.38
C ASN A 130 -4.13 -10.55 9.95
N LEU A 131 -5.27 -10.17 10.54
CA LEU A 131 -6.58 -10.64 10.09
C LEU A 131 -7.07 -9.90 8.83
N TYR A 132 -6.43 -8.78 8.52
CA TYR A 132 -6.76 -7.89 7.41
C TYR A 132 -5.61 -7.75 6.40
N ALA A 133 -4.49 -8.47 6.59
CA ALA A 133 -3.37 -8.43 5.67
C ALA A 133 -3.80 -8.90 4.27
N ASP A 134 -3.36 -8.18 3.22
CA ASP A 134 -3.78 -8.37 1.81
C ASP A 134 -5.32 -8.43 1.63
N ARG A 135 -6.05 -7.60 2.39
CA ARG A 135 -7.51 -7.51 2.30
C ARG A 135 -7.97 -6.06 2.40
N ALA A 136 -9.14 -5.80 1.83
CA ALA A 136 -9.87 -4.56 1.99
C ALA A 136 -11.25 -4.84 2.61
N VAL A 137 -11.73 -3.93 3.45
CA VAL A 137 -13.06 -3.98 4.06
C VAL A 137 -13.69 -2.58 4.13
N PRO A 138 -15.02 -2.45 4.12
CA PRO A 138 -15.69 -1.19 4.43
C PRO A 138 -15.17 -0.60 5.73
N ALA A 139 -14.89 0.71 5.75
CA ALA A 139 -14.27 1.34 6.90
C ALA A 139 -15.15 1.27 8.16
N SER A 140 -16.47 1.27 8.02
CA SER A 140 -17.39 1.17 9.15
C SER A 140 -17.33 -0.16 9.90
N GLU A 141 -16.81 -1.24 9.30
CA GLU A 141 -16.54 -2.49 10.03
C GLU A 141 -15.48 -2.31 11.13
N LEU A 142 -14.59 -1.32 10.96
CA LEU A 142 -13.45 -1.06 11.86
C LEU A 142 -13.62 0.22 12.69
N PHE A 143 -14.21 1.26 12.09
CA PHE A 143 -14.32 2.60 12.66
C PHE A 143 -15.76 2.95 13.09
N GLY A 144 -16.75 2.11 12.78
CA GLY A 144 -18.16 2.35 13.06
C GLY A 144 -18.81 3.36 12.09
N PRO A 145 -20.12 3.62 12.23
CA PRO A 145 -20.91 4.34 11.22
C PRO A 145 -20.55 5.82 11.05
N LYS A 146 -19.81 6.42 11.99
CA LYS A 146 -19.36 7.82 11.87
C LYS A 146 -18.39 8.02 10.71
N VAL A 147 -17.65 6.99 10.31
CA VAL A 147 -16.72 7.09 9.17
C VAL A 147 -17.49 7.18 7.85
N ASP A 148 -18.61 6.47 7.72
CA ASP A 148 -19.45 6.50 6.51
C ASP A 148 -20.16 7.85 6.37
N GLN A 149 -20.65 8.41 7.49
CA GLN A 149 -21.19 9.78 7.51
C GLN A 149 -20.17 10.81 7.03
N LEU A 150 -18.92 10.64 7.46
CA LEU A 150 -17.82 11.50 7.06
C LEU A 150 -17.46 11.31 5.57
N ALA A 151 -17.50 10.09 5.07
CA ALA A 151 -17.29 9.78 3.65
C ALA A 151 -18.36 10.41 2.75
N GLU A 152 -19.63 10.36 3.16
CA GLU A 152 -20.73 11.02 2.47
C GLU A 152 -20.58 12.56 2.50
N GLU A 153 -20.21 13.13 3.65
CA GLU A 153 -19.92 14.56 3.79
C GLU A 153 -18.78 15.00 2.88
N PHE A 154 -17.68 14.22 2.83
CA PHE A 154 -16.51 14.53 2.01
C PHE A 154 -16.81 14.43 0.52
N SER A 155 -17.41 13.32 0.07
CA SER A 155 -17.73 13.13 -1.35
C SER A 155 -18.74 14.17 -1.86
N THR A 156 -19.75 14.51 -1.06
CA THR A 156 -20.72 15.57 -1.36
C THR A 156 -20.05 16.94 -1.39
N GLY A 157 -19.29 17.28 -0.35
CA GLY A 157 -18.61 18.57 -0.24
C GLY A 157 -17.58 18.79 -1.34
N HIS A 158 -16.86 17.74 -1.74
CA HIS A 158 -15.94 17.76 -2.86
C HIS A 158 -16.67 18.02 -4.18
N ARG A 159 -17.73 17.24 -4.47
CA ARG A 159 -18.53 17.35 -5.71
C ARG A 159 -19.16 18.72 -5.88
N GLN A 160 -19.60 19.35 -4.79
CA GLN A 160 -20.22 20.68 -4.79
C GLN A 160 -19.19 21.82 -4.72
N GLY A 161 -17.90 21.52 -4.52
CA GLY A 161 -16.86 22.52 -4.31
C GLY A 161 -17.01 23.31 -3.01
N THR A 162 -17.75 22.78 -2.03
CA THR A 162 -18.07 23.44 -0.76
C THR A 162 -17.11 23.06 0.37
N MET A 163 -16.30 22.02 0.19
CA MET A 163 -15.33 21.56 1.19
C MET A 163 -13.94 21.40 0.58
N ARG A 164 -12.93 21.99 1.25
CA ARG A 164 -11.53 21.87 0.84
C ARG A 164 -10.90 20.61 1.45
N VAL A 165 -9.91 20.03 0.77
CA VAL A 165 -9.17 18.85 1.26
C VAL A 165 -8.58 19.08 2.65
N ALA A 166 -8.04 20.26 2.94
CA ALA A 166 -7.50 20.58 4.28
C ALA A 166 -8.57 20.44 5.39
N GLU A 167 -9.82 20.82 5.12
CA GLU A 167 -10.92 20.67 6.07
C GLU A 167 -11.31 19.20 6.26
N MET A 168 -11.27 18.40 5.19
CA MET A 168 -11.45 16.94 5.26
C MET A 168 -10.38 16.30 6.15
N VAL A 169 -9.12 16.72 5.98
CA VAL A 169 -8.00 16.26 6.82
C VAL A 169 -8.23 16.59 8.29
N GLU A 170 -8.67 17.81 8.62
CA GLU A 170 -8.98 18.22 10.00
C GLU A 170 -10.10 17.38 10.61
N LYS A 171 -11.22 17.20 9.89
CA LYS A 171 -12.38 16.41 10.36
C LYS A 171 -12.03 14.93 10.54
N ALA A 172 -11.31 14.34 9.61
CA ALA A 172 -10.85 12.96 9.71
C ALA A 172 -9.84 12.80 10.86
N THR A 173 -8.93 13.75 11.04
CA THR A 173 -8.00 13.77 12.19
C THR A 173 -8.75 13.78 13.52
N ALA A 174 -9.77 14.63 13.66
CA ALA A 174 -10.59 14.70 14.87
C ALA A 174 -11.33 13.37 15.13
N LEU A 175 -11.88 12.73 14.09
CA LEU A 175 -12.51 11.41 14.21
C LEU A 175 -11.49 10.36 14.66
N LEU A 176 -10.34 10.26 13.99
CA LEU A 176 -9.31 9.27 14.30
C LEU A 176 -8.78 9.41 15.73
N LEU A 177 -8.48 10.64 16.18
CA LEU A 177 -8.05 10.90 17.57
C LEU A 177 -9.10 10.46 18.59
N SER A 178 -10.39 10.63 18.29
CA SER A 178 -11.48 10.18 19.17
C SER A 178 -11.60 8.65 19.29
N LEU A 179 -10.97 7.89 18.38
CA LEU A 179 -11.04 6.43 18.30
C LEU A 179 -9.77 5.74 18.83
N VAL A 180 -8.75 6.52 19.22
CA VAL A 180 -7.49 5.98 19.75
C VAL A 180 -7.75 5.20 21.04
N ARG A 181 -7.36 3.93 21.04
CA ARG A 181 -7.39 3.07 22.23
C ARG A 181 -6.03 3.03 22.91
N PRO A 182 -5.98 2.94 24.25
CA PRO A 182 -4.72 2.77 24.98
C PRO A 182 -3.96 1.52 24.52
N VAL A 183 -2.65 1.65 24.32
CA VAL A 183 -1.75 0.55 23.99
C VAL A 183 -0.74 0.36 25.13
N PRO A 184 -0.46 -0.89 25.58
CA PRO A 184 0.52 -1.13 26.62
C PRO A 184 1.91 -0.55 26.25
N PRO A 185 2.65 0.07 27.18
CA PRO A 185 4.00 0.59 26.92
C PRO A 185 4.97 -0.44 26.33
N SER A 186 4.89 -1.69 26.75
CA SER A 186 5.70 -2.79 26.19
C SER A 186 5.40 -3.08 24.72
N HIS A 187 4.15 -2.89 24.27
CA HIS A 187 3.78 -3.05 22.87
C HIS A 187 4.28 -1.87 22.04
N MET A 188 4.17 -0.64 22.56
CA MET A 188 4.71 0.54 21.89
C MET A 188 6.22 0.41 21.72
N HIS A 189 6.93 0.03 22.77
CA HIS A 189 8.37 -0.25 22.70
C HIS A 189 8.70 -1.32 21.65
N MET A 190 7.95 -2.44 21.64
CA MET A 190 8.13 -3.48 20.61
C MET A 190 7.95 -2.95 19.20
N VAL A 191 6.89 -2.16 18.93
CA VAL A 191 6.66 -1.57 17.60
C VAL A 191 7.84 -0.69 17.19
N HIS A 192 8.31 0.21 18.06
CA HIS A 192 9.47 1.05 17.79
C HIS A 192 10.75 0.24 17.53
N THR A 193 11.01 -0.79 18.35
CA THR A 193 12.18 -1.66 18.17
C THR A 193 12.14 -2.40 16.84
N VAL A 194 10.97 -2.88 16.41
CA VAL A 194 10.82 -3.57 15.11
C VAL A 194 10.99 -2.60 13.95
N ILE A 195 10.44 -1.38 14.03
CA ILE A 195 10.64 -0.33 13.02
C ILE A 195 12.13 -0.02 12.89
N ASN A 196 12.81 0.27 14.01
CA ASN A 196 14.24 0.57 14.01
C ASN A 196 15.08 -0.62 13.47
N TRP A 197 14.71 -1.84 13.82
CA TRP A 197 15.36 -3.05 13.28
C TRP A 197 15.18 -3.16 11.77
N LEU A 198 13.96 -2.95 11.25
CA LEU A 198 13.68 -2.91 9.81
C LEU A 198 14.48 -1.81 9.11
N SER A 199 14.80 -0.71 9.78
CA SER A 199 15.57 0.43 9.26
C SER A 199 17.08 0.33 9.41
N SER A 200 17.57 -0.65 10.17
CA SER A 200 19.00 -0.76 10.51
C SER A 200 19.90 -1.22 9.36
N ASP A 201 19.36 -1.95 8.38
CA ASP A 201 20.07 -2.50 7.23
C ASP A 201 19.06 -2.83 6.11
N LEU A 202 19.55 -3.16 4.90
CA LEU A 202 18.73 -3.73 3.83
C LEU A 202 18.28 -5.16 4.16
N GLU A 203 19.12 -5.96 4.82
CA GLU A 203 18.79 -7.32 5.28
C GLU A 203 19.14 -7.52 6.77
N PRO A 204 18.36 -6.91 7.69
CA PRO A 204 18.63 -7.03 9.11
C PRO A 204 18.39 -8.47 9.60
N ASN A 205 19.30 -8.95 10.45
CA ASN A 205 19.23 -10.33 10.96
C ASN A 205 18.07 -10.49 11.97
N VAL A 206 17.14 -11.39 11.65
CA VAL A 206 15.97 -11.70 12.49
C VAL A 206 16.35 -12.23 13.88
N GLU A 207 17.44 -12.97 14.01
CA GLU A 207 17.89 -13.50 15.31
C GLU A 207 18.38 -12.38 16.24
N LYS A 208 18.81 -11.24 15.69
CA LYS A 208 19.19 -10.06 16.49
C LYS A 208 17.98 -9.27 16.99
N LEU A 209 16.78 -9.48 16.43
CA LEU A 209 15.57 -8.78 16.85
C LEU A 209 15.12 -9.18 18.26
N TYR A 210 15.03 -10.49 18.53
CA TYR A 210 14.43 -10.97 19.77
C TYR A 210 15.19 -10.58 21.04
N PRO A 211 16.53 -10.57 21.08
CA PRO A 211 17.28 -10.08 22.25
C PRO A 211 17.04 -8.59 22.57
N MET A 212 16.56 -7.79 21.63
CA MET A 212 16.23 -6.37 21.84
C MET A 212 14.84 -6.16 22.46
N LEU A 213 14.07 -7.23 22.67
CA LEU A 213 12.70 -7.18 23.16
C LEU A 213 12.63 -7.79 24.56
N ASP A 214 11.95 -7.12 25.48
CA ASP A 214 11.70 -7.60 26.85
C ASP A 214 10.58 -8.67 26.91
N MET A 215 10.62 -9.65 26.00
CA MET A 215 9.61 -10.71 25.91
C MET A 215 10.16 -11.99 25.29
N SER A 216 9.50 -13.11 25.55
CA SER A 216 9.86 -14.39 24.90
C SER A 216 9.68 -14.31 23.39
N ARG A 217 10.51 -15.07 22.65
CA ARG A 217 10.48 -15.16 21.19
C ARG A 217 9.07 -15.46 20.63
N SER A 218 8.33 -16.38 21.26
CA SER A 218 6.97 -16.73 20.85
C SER A 218 5.98 -15.58 21.07
N THR A 219 6.11 -14.84 22.17
CA THR A 219 5.27 -13.68 22.47
C THR A 219 5.57 -12.53 21.51
N ALA A 220 6.86 -12.25 21.25
CA ALA A 220 7.30 -11.29 20.25
C ALA A 220 6.74 -11.62 18.87
N ALA A 221 6.96 -12.84 18.37
CA ALA A 221 6.50 -13.23 17.03
C ALA A 221 4.97 -13.08 16.87
N ARG A 222 4.20 -13.42 17.92
CA ARG A 222 2.74 -13.25 17.92
C ARG A 222 2.33 -11.78 17.92
N LEU A 223 2.95 -10.95 18.75
CA LEU A 223 2.64 -9.52 18.82
C LEU A 223 3.09 -8.77 17.56
N ILE A 224 4.26 -9.08 17.02
CA ILE A 224 4.74 -8.50 15.76
C ILE A 224 3.75 -8.81 14.64
N THR A 225 3.34 -10.08 14.48
CA THR A 225 2.31 -10.47 13.51
C THR A 225 1.02 -9.68 13.73
N ARG A 226 0.57 -9.54 14.99
CA ARG A 226 -0.64 -8.78 15.34
C ARG A 226 -0.58 -7.31 14.90
N TYR A 227 0.56 -6.63 15.00
CA TYR A 227 0.69 -5.20 14.71
C TYR A 227 1.08 -4.92 13.27
N PHE A 228 2.01 -5.71 12.71
CA PHE A 228 2.60 -5.48 11.39
C PHE A 228 1.91 -6.29 10.28
N GLY A 229 1.00 -7.20 10.64
CA GLY A 229 0.32 -8.08 9.69
C GLY A 229 1.10 -9.34 9.32
N SER A 230 2.39 -9.43 9.63
CA SER A 230 3.22 -10.59 9.31
C SER A 230 4.36 -10.81 10.29
N ALA A 231 4.98 -11.99 10.22
CA ALA A 231 6.12 -12.35 11.04
C ALA A 231 7.41 -11.58 10.61
N PRO A 232 8.44 -11.51 11.48
CA PRO A 232 9.65 -10.71 11.20
C PRO A 232 10.35 -11.04 9.88
N LYS A 233 10.49 -12.32 9.53
CA LYS A 233 11.22 -12.73 8.31
C LYS A 233 10.50 -12.27 7.03
N PRO A 234 9.18 -12.51 6.83
CA PRO A 234 8.45 -11.89 5.73
C PRO A 234 8.51 -10.36 5.70
N LEU A 235 8.43 -9.68 6.84
CA LEU A 235 8.54 -8.21 6.90
C LEU A 235 9.89 -7.74 6.41
N MET A 236 10.98 -8.36 6.87
CA MET A 236 12.32 -8.05 6.37
C MET A 236 12.39 -8.22 4.85
N ARG A 237 11.88 -9.34 4.30
CA ARG A 237 11.87 -9.58 2.85
C ARG A 237 11.10 -8.50 2.10
N LYS A 238 9.91 -8.13 2.59
CA LYS A 238 9.11 -7.04 2.04
C LYS A 238 9.91 -5.75 1.95
N TYR A 239 10.48 -5.28 3.06
CA TYR A 239 11.18 -4.00 3.08
C TYR A 239 12.52 -4.03 2.36
N ARG A 240 13.26 -5.15 2.39
CA ARG A 240 14.45 -5.38 1.57
C ARG A 240 14.11 -5.21 0.08
N ALA A 241 13.06 -5.87 -0.38
CA ALA A 241 12.65 -5.84 -1.79
C ALA A 241 12.15 -4.46 -2.23
N LEU A 242 11.37 -3.76 -1.40
CA LEU A 242 10.88 -2.42 -1.70
C LEU A 242 12.04 -1.39 -1.76
N ARG A 243 12.99 -1.46 -0.82
CA ARG A 243 14.19 -0.61 -0.85
C ARG A 243 15.10 -0.95 -2.03
N ALA A 244 15.30 -2.23 -2.30
CA ALA A 244 16.05 -2.68 -3.48
C ALA A 244 15.41 -2.12 -4.76
N ALA A 245 14.08 -2.20 -4.89
CA ALA A 245 13.37 -1.59 -6.01
C ALA A 245 13.63 -0.07 -6.07
N SER A 246 13.40 0.65 -4.96
CA SER A 246 13.61 2.11 -4.89
C SER A 246 15.03 2.53 -5.26
N MET A 247 16.04 1.78 -4.85
CA MET A 247 17.43 2.06 -5.18
C MET A 247 17.76 1.73 -6.64
N LEU A 248 17.26 0.60 -7.16
CA LEU A 248 17.53 0.18 -8.54
C LEU A 248 16.86 1.07 -9.59
N ILE A 249 15.75 1.75 -9.22
CA ILE A 249 15.01 2.68 -10.08
C ILE A 249 15.58 4.11 -10.05
N ASP A 250 16.49 4.42 -9.13
CA ASP A 250 17.16 5.73 -9.03
C ASP A 250 18.12 5.90 -10.23
N PRO A 251 18.06 7.00 -11.00
CA PRO A 251 18.99 7.22 -12.13
C PRO A 251 20.44 7.31 -11.67
N ASN A 252 20.67 7.63 -10.40
CA ASN A 252 22.00 7.75 -9.79
C ASN A 252 22.49 6.43 -9.19
N CYS A 253 21.76 5.32 -9.37
CA CYS A 253 22.18 4.00 -8.90
C CYS A 253 23.48 3.57 -9.58
N THR A 254 24.58 3.58 -8.84
CA THR A 254 25.90 3.15 -9.34
C THR A 254 25.92 1.63 -9.58
N ASN A 255 26.82 1.18 -10.47
CA ASN A 255 27.05 -0.26 -10.70
C ASN A 255 27.50 -0.97 -9.41
N THR A 256 28.27 -0.31 -8.56
CA THR A 256 28.70 -0.84 -7.26
C THR A 256 27.51 -1.06 -6.33
N LEU A 257 26.60 -0.07 -6.22
CA LEU A 257 25.39 -0.20 -5.41
C LEU A 257 24.47 -1.31 -5.96
N ARG A 258 24.33 -1.41 -7.29
CA ARG A 258 23.57 -2.49 -7.93
C ARG A 258 24.12 -3.86 -7.57
N ALA A 259 25.44 -4.06 -7.66
CA ALA A 259 26.09 -5.31 -7.28
C ALA A 259 25.94 -5.63 -5.78
N GLN A 260 25.95 -4.60 -4.92
CA GLN A 260 25.67 -4.76 -3.48
C GLN A 260 24.24 -5.19 -3.23
N ILE A 261 23.25 -4.62 -3.93
CA ILE A 261 21.85 -5.02 -3.82
C ILE A 261 21.67 -6.46 -4.30
N GLU A 262 22.25 -6.82 -5.45
CA GLU A 262 22.17 -8.17 -6.02
C GLU A 262 22.76 -9.24 -5.08
N SER A 263 23.83 -8.92 -4.34
CA SER A 263 24.45 -9.86 -3.39
C SER A 263 23.62 -10.13 -2.13
N LEU A 264 22.57 -9.33 -1.86
CA LEU A 264 21.60 -9.59 -0.80
C LEU A 264 20.58 -10.67 -1.18
N PHE A 265 20.60 -11.16 -2.42
CA PHE A 265 19.71 -12.21 -2.89
C PHE A 265 20.52 -13.43 -3.30
N TYR A 266 19.87 -14.60 -3.29
CA TYR A 266 20.53 -15.85 -3.68
C TYR A 266 21.06 -15.79 -5.12
N ASP A 267 20.25 -15.23 -6.03
CA ASP A 267 20.61 -14.91 -7.40
C ASP A 267 19.67 -13.82 -7.96
N GLN A 268 19.98 -13.33 -9.17
CA GLN A 268 19.18 -12.31 -9.85
C GLN A 268 17.72 -12.75 -10.12
N PRO A 269 17.42 -13.98 -10.59
CA PRO A 269 16.04 -14.47 -10.68
C PRO A 269 15.25 -14.45 -9.36
N HIS A 270 15.88 -14.75 -8.22
CA HIS A 270 15.26 -14.65 -6.90
C HIS A 270 14.99 -13.20 -6.52
N MET A 271 15.94 -12.29 -6.76
CA MET A 271 15.75 -10.85 -6.57
C MET A 271 14.55 -10.33 -7.38
N ILE A 272 14.50 -10.65 -8.69
CA ILE A 272 13.44 -10.21 -9.58
C ILE A 272 12.07 -10.71 -9.11
N ARG A 273 11.97 -11.98 -8.71
CA ARG A 273 10.72 -12.56 -8.20
C ARG A 273 10.26 -11.89 -6.91
N GLU A 274 11.17 -11.61 -5.99
CA GLU A 274 10.83 -10.97 -4.72
C GLU A 274 10.44 -9.50 -4.92
N ILE A 275 11.17 -8.76 -5.75
CA ILE A 275 10.81 -7.38 -6.13
C ILE A 275 9.44 -7.37 -6.82
N ARG A 276 9.18 -8.29 -7.77
CA ARG A 276 7.87 -8.37 -8.42
C ARG A 276 6.74 -8.62 -7.43
N GLN A 277 6.96 -9.52 -6.47
CA GLN A 277 5.96 -9.84 -5.45
C GLN A 277 5.56 -8.60 -4.65
N PHE A 278 6.53 -7.81 -4.18
CA PHE A 278 6.25 -6.70 -3.27
C PHE A 278 6.04 -5.36 -3.98
N ALA A 279 6.73 -5.08 -5.08
CA ALA A 279 6.62 -3.82 -5.82
C ALA A 279 5.66 -3.90 -7.04
N GLY A 280 5.22 -5.11 -7.42
CA GLY A 280 4.30 -5.33 -8.54
C GLY A 280 4.94 -5.23 -9.93
N ARG A 281 6.22 -4.84 -10.00
CA ARG A 281 7.00 -4.61 -11.23
C ARG A 281 8.41 -5.18 -11.08
N THR A 282 9.10 -5.42 -12.19
CA THR A 282 10.47 -5.97 -12.16
C THR A 282 11.50 -4.92 -12.56
N PRO A 283 12.72 -4.90 -11.99
CA PRO A 283 13.75 -3.91 -12.33
C PRO A 283 14.13 -3.83 -13.81
N GLY A 284 14.03 -4.94 -14.55
CA GLY A 284 14.37 -5.02 -15.97
C GLY A 284 13.23 -4.62 -16.92
N THR A 285 11.99 -4.55 -16.43
CA THR A 285 10.82 -4.05 -17.20
C THR A 285 10.47 -2.61 -16.86
N LEU A 286 11.32 -1.93 -16.07
CA LEU A 286 11.14 -0.53 -15.73
C LEU A 286 11.43 0.31 -16.97
N ASP A 287 10.42 0.54 -17.79
CA ASP A 287 10.44 1.66 -18.71
C ASP A 287 10.33 2.99 -17.94
N GLY A 288 10.39 4.11 -18.66
CA GLY A 288 10.37 5.43 -18.05
C GLY A 288 9.14 5.70 -17.19
N ASP A 289 7.98 5.14 -17.56
CA ASP A 289 6.72 5.37 -16.86
C ASP A 289 6.59 4.45 -15.65
N ASP A 290 6.90 3.16 -15.77
CA ASP A 290 6.94 2.23 -14.63
C ASP A 290 7.91 2.70 -13.51
N THR A 291 9.02 3.31 -13.92
CA THR A 291 9.99 3.93 -12.99
C THR A 291 9.39 5.12 -12.25
N LYS A 292 8.72 6.03 -12.95
CA LYS A 292 8.12 7.24 -12.36
C LYS A 292 7.03 6.89 -11.36
N ILE A 293 6.12 5.97 -11.69
CA ILE A 293 5.02 5.59 -10.80
C ILE A 293 5.53 4.87 -9.56
N LEU A 294 6.54 3.99 -9.70
CA LEU A 294 7.19 3.42 -8.54
C LEU A 294 7.89 4.47 -7.68
N ARG A 295 8.47 5.53 -8.25
CA ARG A 295 9.02 6.61 -7.42
C ARG A 295 7.95 7.39 -6.67
N ILE A 296 6.77 7.58 -7.25
CA ILE A 296 5.63 8.17 -6.54
C ILE A 296 5.27 7.25 -5.36
N TRP A 297 5.11 5.95 -5.62
CA TRP A 297 4.72 4.97 -4.61
C TRP A 297 5.79 4.65 -3.56
N LEU A 298 7.08 4.67 -3.94
CA LEU A 298 8.25 4.38 -3.11
C LEU A 298 8.94 5.65 -2.61
N SER A 299 8.32 6.81 -2.77
CA SER A 299 8.86 8.07 -2.24
C SER A 299 9.07 7.95 -0.73
N LYS A 300 10.06 8.67 -0.22
CA LYS A 300 10.37 8.70 1.22
C LYS A 300 9.16 9.08 2.08
N ASP A 301 8.24 9.87 1.51
CA ASP A 301 7.01 10.28 2.17
C ASP A 301 6.05 9.11 2.42
N ASN A 302 6.05 8.09 1.54
CA ASN A 302 5.19 6.90 1.64
C ASN A 302 5.73 5.82 2.59
N TYR A 303 7.02 5.88 2.94
CA TYR A 303 7.69 4.93 3.85
C TYR A 303 8.35 5.63 5.04
N ARG A 304 7.84 6.80 5.43
CA ARG A 304 8.42 7.71 6.42
C ARG A 304 8.81 7.04 7.75
N ASP A 305 7.99 6.13 8.27
CA ASP A 305 8.31 5.39 9.51
C ASP A 305 9.54 4.49 9.39
N ILE A 306 9.90 4.09 8.18
CA ILE A 306 10.92 3.07 7.88
C ILE A 306 12.21 3.69 7.34
N GLU A 307 12.17 4.97 6.95
CA GLU A 307 13.34 5.71 6.46
C GLU A 307 13.69 6.95 7.28
N THR A 308 12.77 7.48 8.08
CA THR A 308 13.02 8.64 8.94
C THR A 308 12.76 8.35 10.42
N PHE A 309 13.72 7.64 11.01
CA PHE A 309 14.19 7.95 12.35
C PHE A 309 15.72 8.06 12.29
N PRO A 310 16.28 9.23 11.89
CA PRO A 310 17.56 9.62 12.43
C PRO A 310 17.34 10.05 13.88
N GLY A 311 18.36 9.89 14.72
CA GLY A 311 18.43 10.66 15.96
C GLY A 311 18.35 12.16 15.71
#